data_AF-G0QPT3-F1
#
_entry.id   AF-G0QPT3-F1
#
_cell.length_a   1.000
_cell.length_b   1.000
_cell.length_c   1.000
_cell.angle_alpha   90.00
_cell.angle_beta   90.00
_cell.angle_gamma   90.00
#
_symmetry.space_group_name_H-M   'P 1'
#
loop_
_entity.id
_entity.type
_entity.pdbx_description
1 polymer ?
#
loop_
_entity_poly.entity_id
_entity_poly.type
_entity_poly.pdbx_seq_one_letter_code
_entity_poly.pdbx_strand_id
1 'polypeptide(L)'
;MSDPKKWLRSDGRYTEVHTPFTIRAKELMDIYNGLKLKNITIDERLDILLNTKWTVKEWECNITREIVELIDREADMLNRGRPENSLEGLRIRLCNLFLQFIETPEFNPEAARFQKIPYEILVSTQAYQNQK
;
A
#
# COMPACT_ATOMS: atom_id res chain seq x y z
N MET A 1 6.09 10.76 -3.41
CA MET A 1 4.75 10.18 -3.69
C MET A 1 3.60 10.92 -2.98
N SER A 2 3.87 11.91 -2.11
CA SER A 2 2.84 12.76 -1.47
C SER A 2 2.87 14.21 -1.93
N ASP A 3 3.55 14.51 -3.03
CA ASP A 3 3.88 15.89 -3.40
C ASP A 3 2.68 16.52 -4.14
N PRO A 4 2.09 17.63 -3.63
CA PRO A 4 0.87 18.20 -4.19
C PRO A 4 1.09 18.74 -5.61
N LYS A 5 0.04 18.62 -6.45
CA LYS A 5 0.04 19.21 -7.81
C LYS A 5 0.12 20.74 -7.68
N LYS A 6 1.24 21.31 -8.10
CA LYS A 6 1.45 22.76 -8.20
C LYS A 6 0.86 23.26 -9.53
N TRP A 7 -0.33 23.86 -9.48
CA TRP A 7 -0.90 24.54 -10.65
C TRP A 7 -0.38 25.98 -10.69
N LEU A 8 0.21 26.38 -11.81
CA LEU A 8 0.66 27.75 -12.03
C LEU A 8 -0.54 28.60 -12.47
N ARG A 9 -0.91 29.60 -11.66
CA ARG A 9 -1.89 30.62 -12.08
C ARG A 9 -1.22 31.61 -13.04
N SER A 10 -2.02 32.34 -13.80
CA SER A 10 -1.61 33.46 -14.67
C SER A 10 -0.85 34.60 -13.95
N ASP A 11 -0.77 34.53 -12.62
CA ASP A 11 -0.18 35.54 -11.72
C ASP A 11 1.10 35.02 -11.01
N GLY A 12 1.69 33.91 -11.49
CA GLY A 12 2.99 33.39 -11.03
C GLY A 12 3.00 32.67 -9.67
N ARG A 13 1.84 32.49 -9.03
CA ARG A 13 1.70 31.75 -7.76
C ARG A 13 1.35 30.28 -7.99
N TYR A 14 1.93 29.40 -7.17
CA TYR A 14 1.61 27.97 -7.12
C TYR A 14 0.47 27.72 -6.13
N THR A 15 -0.56 26.96 -6.52
CA THR A 15 -1.57 26.45 -5.59
C THR A 15 -1.45 24.92 -5.52
N GLU A 16 -1.34 24.40 -4.30
CA GLU A 16 -1.35 22.98 -4.00
C GLU A 16 -2.79 22.46 -4.10
N VAL A 17 -3.08 21.68 -5.13
CA VAL A 17 -4.43 21.12 -5.34
C VAL A 17 -4.46 19.70 -4.78
N HIS A 18 -5.09 19.56 -3.61
CA HIS A 18 -5.45 18.25 -3.06
C HIS A 18 -6.64 17.70 -3.84
N THR A 19 -6.39 16.79 -4.77
CA THR A 19 -7.45 15.94 -5.31
C THR A 19 -7.76 14.83 -4.32
N PRO A 20 -8.98 14.25 -4.31
CA PRO A 20 -9.30 13.08 -3.49
C PRO A 20 -8.29 11.93 -3.70
N PHE A 21 -7.70 11.84 -4.90
CA PHE A 21 -6.64 10.88 -5.22
C PHE A 21 -5.32 11.14 -4.48
N THR A 22 -4.91 12.41 -4.33
CA THR A 22 -3.70 12.75 -3.55
C THR A 22 -3.88 12.54 -2.05
N ILE A 23 -5.10 12.73 -1.53
CA ILE A 23 -5.44 12.44 -0.13
C ILE A 23 -5.38 10.93 0.09
N ARG A 24 -6.00 10.14 -0.80
CA ARG A 24 -5.96 8.67 -0.73
C ARG A 24 -4.54 8.12 -0.81
N ALA A 25 -3.70 8.66 -1.70
CA ALA A 25 -2.30 8.26 -1.81
C ALA A 25 -1.50 8.56 -0.52
N LYS A 26 -1.82 9.66 0.17
CA LYS A 26 -1.22 10.00 1.47
C LYS A 26 -1.65 9.01 2.55
N GLU A 27 -2.94 8.70 2.66
CA GLU A 27 -3.46 7.71 3.62
C GLU A 27 -2.80 6.33 3.43
N LEU A 28 -2.68 5.86 2.19
CA LEU A 28 -2.01 4.61 1.86
C LEU A 28 -0.53 4.62 2.25
N MET A 29 0.15 5.74 2.05
CA MET A 29 1.54 5.91 2.46
C MET A 29 1.70 5.90 3.98
N ASP A 30 0.77 6.52 4.71
CA ASP A 30 0.77 6.53 6.18
C ASP A 30 0.57 5.12 6.75
N ILE A 31 -0.32 4.32 6.15
CA ILE A 31 -0.50 2.90 6.50
C ILE A 31 0.78 2.11 6.23
N TYR A 32 1.41 2.31 5.07
CA TYR A 32 2.67 1.64 4.73
C TYR A 32 3.79 1.97 5.72
N ASN A 33 3.91 3.24 6.12
CA ASN A 33 4.86 3.66 7.14
C ASN A 33 4.54 3.00 8.49
N GLY A 34 3.25 2.90 8.86
CA GLY A 34 2.79 2.17 10.04
C GLY A 34 3.19 0.69 10.03
N LEU A 35 3.03 0.00 8.89
CA LEU A 35 3.44 -1.40 8.74
C LEU A 35 4.95 -1.61 8.92
N LYS A 36 5.77 -0.60 8.62
CA LYS A 36 7.22 -0.60 8.78
C LYS A 36 7.72 -0.28 10.19
N LEU A 37 6.87 0.30 11.05
CA LEU A 37 7.26 0.65 12.41
C LEU A 37 7.71 -0.58 13.19
N LYS A 38 8.79 -0.40 13.95
CA LYS A 38 9.34 -1.40 14.88
C LYS A 38 9.23 -0.85 16.30
N ASN A 39 9.26 -1.74 17.29
CA ASN A 39 9.24 -1.39 18.72
C ASN A 39 7.96 -0.67 19.18
N ILE A 40 6.82 -1.04 18.62
CA ILE A 40 5.49 -0.58 19.06
C ILE A 40 4.83 -1.64 19.94
N THR A 41 3.78 -1.25 20.66
CA THR A 41 2.99 -2.19 21.46
C THR A 41 2.19 -3.16 20.58
N ILE A 42 1.78 -4.29 21.17
CA ILE A 42 0.96 -5.28 20.45
C ILE A 42 -0.37 -4.66 20.04
N ASP A 43 -1.00 -3.87 20.91
CA ASP A 43 -2.28 -3.21 20.63
C ASP A 43 -2.16 -2.23 19.46
N GLU A 44 -1.14 -1.34 19.47
CA GLU A 44 -0.86 -0.45 18.34
C GLU A 44 -0.61 -1.22 17.04
N ARG A 45 0.08 -2.37 17.11
CA ARG A 45 0.32 -3.21 15.95
C ARG A 45 -0.97 -3.81 15.40
N LEU A 46 -1.83 -4.32 16.28
CA LEU A 46 -3.13 -4.88 15.92
C LEU A 46 -4.04 -3.82 15.30
N ASP A 47 -4.02 -2.58 15.80
CA ASP A 47 -4.77 -1.46 15.22
C ASP A 47 -4.31 -1.12 13.80
N ILE A 48 -2.99 -1.08 13.55
CA ILE A 48 -2.43 -0.86 12.20
C ILE A 48 -2.84 -1.98 11.25
N LEU A 49 -2.75 -3.24 11.70
CA LEU A 49 -3.14 -4.42 10.93
C LEU A 49 -4.64 -4.38 10.58
N LEU A 50 -5.49 -4.00 11.55
CA LEU A 50 -6.91 -3.85 11.34
C LEU A 50 -7.19 -2.76 10.30
N ASN A 51 -6.60 -1.57 10.45
CA ASN A 51 -6.77 -0.46 9.51
C ASN A 51 -6.35 -0.86 8.08
N THR A 52 -5.23 -1.59 7.96
CA THR A 52 -4.77 -2.13 6.67
C THR A 52 -5.81 -3.08 6.07
N LYS A 53 -6.38 -3.99 6.88
CA LYS A 53 -7.40 -4.95 6.46
C LYS A 53 -8.65 -4.26 5.92
N TRP A 54 -9.15 -3.22 6.59
CA TRP A 54 -10.31 -2.45 6.10
C TRP A 54 -10.01 -1.74 4.78
N THR A 55 -8.81 -1.17 4.66
CA THR A 55 -8.39 -0.42 3.47
C THR A 55 -8.30 -1.30 2.22
N VAL A 56 -7.80 -2.53 2.34
CA VAL A 56 -7.68 -3.46 1.19
C VAL A 56 -8.98 -4.20 0.88
N LYS A 57 -9.92 -4.28 1.82
CA LYS A 57 -11.20 -5.01 1.64
C LYS A 57 -12.13 -4.36 0.62
N GLU A 58 -11.87 -3.10 0.25
CA GLU A 58 -12.58 -2.42 -0.85
C GLU A 58 -12.36 -3.10 -2.21
N TRP A 59 -11.30 -3.92 -2.37
CA TRP A 59 -10.92 -4.53 -3.63
C TRP A 59 -10.80 -6.05 -3.50
N GLU A 60 -11.53 -6.81 -4.32
CA GLU A 60 -11.45 -8.27 -4.33
C GLU A 60 -10.49 -8.77 -5.42
N CYS A 61 -9.19 -8.84 -5.12
CA CYS A 61 -8.18 -9.40 -6.03
C CYS A 61 -7.23 -10.35 -5.31
N ASN A 62 -6.38 -11.06 -6.06
CA ASN A 62 -5.46 -12.04 -5.47
C ASN A 62 -4.47 -11.39 -4.48
N ILE A 63 -4.00 -10.17 -4.78
CA ILE A 63 -3.07 -9.43 -3.92
C ILE A 63 -3.74 -9.06 -2.59
N THR A 64 -4.99 -8.55 -2.61
CA THR A 64 -5.68 -8.17 -1.37
C THR A 64 -6.04 -9.37 -0.51
N ARG A 65 -6.40 -10.52 -1.12
CA ARG A 65 -6.59 -11.78 -0.39
C ARG A 65 -5.32 -12.22 0.32
N GLU A 66 -4.18 -12.19 -0.37
CA GLU A 66 -2.90 -12.56 0.24
C GLU A 66 -2.49 -11.57 1.36
N ILE A 67 -2.74 -10.26 1.19
CA ILE A 67 -2.53 -9.27 2.26
C ILE A 67 -3.37 -9.61 3.50
N VAL A 68 -4.67 -9.90 3.32
CA VAL A 68 -5.57 -10.25 4.43
C VAL A 68 -5.12 -11.53 5.13
N GLU A 69 -4.70 -12.55 4.40
CA GLU A 69 -4.16 -13.78 4.99
C GLU A 69 -2.89 -13.54 5.81
N LEU A 70 -1.97 -12.70 5.31
CA LEU A 70 -0.75 -12.34 6.05
C LEU A 70 -1.08 -11.56 7.32
N ILE A 71 -2.04 -10.64 7.27
CA ILE A 71 -2.54 -9.89 8.44
C ILE A 71 -3.11 -10.85 9.49
N ASP A 72 -3.99 -11.76 9.08
CA ASP A 72 -4.64 -12.70 10.01
C ASP A 72 -3.62 -13.65 10.66
N ARG A 73 -2.61 -14.09 9.91
CA ARG A 73 -1.48 -14.87 10.46
C ARG A 73 -0.63 -14.06 11.43
N GLU A 74 -0.37 -12.79 11.15
CA GLU A 74 0.40 -11.93 12.07
C GLU A 74 -0.35 -11.75 13.39
N ALA A 75 -1.65 -11.44 13.32
CA ALA A 75 -2.50 -11.26 14.48
C ALA A 75 -2.62 -12.54 15.34
N ASP A 76 -2.80 -13.71 14.72
CA ASP A 76 -2.83 -15.00 15.46
C ASP A 76 -1.50 -15.26 16.19
N MET A 77 -0.36 -15.00 15.56
CA MET A 77 0.94 -15.16 16.20
C MET A 77 1.17 -14.17 17.35
N LEU A 78 0.73 -12.92 17.20
CA LEU A 78 0.79 -11.91 18.27
C LEU A 78 -0.09 -12.31 19.46
N ASN A 79 -1.33 -12.74 19.21
CA ASN A 79 -2.24 -13.21 20.26
C ASN A 79 -1.71 -14.44 21.01
N ARG A 80 -0.87 -15.26 20.35
CA ARG A 80 -0.18 -16.40 20.97
C ARG A 80 1.14 -16.02 21.67
N GLY A 81 1.50 -14.74 21.69
CA GLY A 81 2.73 -14.25 22.33
C GLY A 81 4.01 -14.74 21.65
N ARG A 82 3.98 -14.95 20.32
CA ARG A 82 5.19 -15.36 19.58
C ARG A 82 6.23 -14.23 19.58
N PRO A 83 7.52 -14.57 19.64
CA PRO A 83 8.57 -13.56 19.65
C PRO A 83 8.64 -12.81 18.32
N GLU A 84 8.94 -11.52 18.38
CA GLU A 84 9.08 -10.59 17.26
C GLU A 84 10.01 -11.10 16.15
N ASN A 85 11.10 -11.80 16.51
CA ASN A 85 12.04 -12.38 15.54
C ASN A 85 11.37 -13.42 14.62
N SER A 86 10.33 -14.12 15.10
CA SER A 86 9.59 -15.08 14.28
C SER A 86 8.61 -14.42 13.31
N LEU A 87 8.28 -13.14 13.54
CA LEU A 87 7.37 -12.35 12.73
C LEU A 87 8.09 -11.58 11.62
N GLU A 88 9.42 -11.43 11.68
CA GLU A 88 10.20 -10.58 10.78
C GLU A 88 9.98 -10.90 9.30
N GLY A 89 10.09 -12.18 8.92
CA GLY A 89 9.87 -12.60 7.53
C GLY A 89 8.43 -12.35 7.05
N LEU A 90 7.44 -12.54 7.93
CA LEU A 90 6.04 -12.27 7.63
C LEU A 90 5.80 -10.77 7.41
N ARG A 91 6.35 -9.92 8.29
CA ARG A 91 6.22 -8.46 8.21
C ARG A 91 6.90 -7.88 6.98
N ILE A 92 8.06 -8.40 6.60
CA ILE A 92 8.74 -8.01 5.35
C ILE A 92 7.85 -8.36 4.15
N ARG A 93 7.30 -9.57 4.11
CA ARG A 93 6.41 -9.99 3.03
C ARG A 93 5.16 -9.12 2.96
N LEU A 94 4.51 -8.85 4.11
CA LEU A 94 3.35 -7.98 4.19
C LEU A 94 3.66 -6.56 3.71
N CYS A 95 4.77 -5.96 4.15
CA CYS A 95 5.20 -4.64 3.69
C CYS A 95 5.43 -4.59 2.18
N ASN A 96 6.12 -5.59 1.62
CA ASN A 96 6.41 -5.63 0.19
C ASN A 96 5.14 -5.83 -0.64
N LEU A 97 4.23 -6.68 -0.19
CA LEU A 97 2.96 -6.92 -0.87
C LEU A 97 2.05 -5.68 -0.80
N PHE A 98 2.03 -4.99 0.34
CA PHE A 98 1.30 -3.72 0.46
C PHE A 98 1.94 -2.62 -0.39
N LEU A 99 3.27 -2.59 -0.54
CA LEU A 99 3.96 -1.68 -1.46
C LEU A 99 3.51 -1.93 -2.92
N GLN A 100 3.45 -3.20 -3.33
CA GLN A 100 2.96 -3.57 -4.66
C GLN A 100 1.49 -3.14 -4.86
N PHE A 101 0.65 -3.27 -3.84
CA PHE A 101 -0.73 -2.80 -3.87
C PHE A 101 -0.81 -1.29 -4.12
N ILE A 102 -0.04 -0.47 -3.38
CA ILE A 102 -0.09 1.00 -3.53
C ILE A 102 0.59 1.52 -4.81
N GLU A 103 1.48 0.73 -5.40
CA GLU A 103 2.13 1.02 -6.69
C GLU A 103 1.29 0.62 -7.90
N THR A 104 0.23 -0.17 -7.71
CA THR A 104 -0.64 -0.60 -8.80
C THR A 104 -1.61 0.52 -9.19
N PRO A 105 -1.61 0.99 -10.45
CA PRO A 105 -2.44 2.11 -10.89
C PRO A 105 -3.96 1.90 -10.75
N GLU A 106 -4.40 0.64 -10.72
CA GLU A 106 -5.80 0.25 -10.49
C GLU A 106 -6.28 0.70 -9.10
N PHE A 107 -5.39 0.68 -8.10
CA PHE A 107 -5.70 1.02 -6.70
C PHE A 107 -5.26 2.44 -6.34
N ASN A 108 -4.24 2.96 -7.03
CA ASN A 108 -3.73 4.32 -6.83
C ASN A 108 -3.45 5.00 -8.18
N PRO A 109 -4.39 5.82 -8.70
CA PRO A 109 -4.21 6.48 -9.99
C PRO A 109 -3.04 7.49 -10.00
N GLU A 110 -2.56 7.96 -8.83
CA GLU A 110 -1.34 8.78 -8.76
C GLU A 110 -0.06 7.92 -8.88
N ALA A 111 -0.10 6.61 -8.68
CA ALA A 111 1.03 5.70 -8.89
C ALA A 111 1.46 5.64 -10.37
N ALA A 112 0.51 5.80 -11.30
CA ALA A 112 0.78 5.89 -12.74
C ALA A 112 1.76 7.01 -13.10
N ARG A 113 1.86 8.06 -12.28
CA ARG A 113 2.77 9.20 -12.50
C ARG A 113 4.20 8.91 -12.07
N PHE A 114 4.42 7.92 -11.21
CA PHE A 114 5.73 7.54 -10.71
C PHE A 114 6.27 6.25 -11.37
N GLN A 115 5.47 5.61 -12.22
CA GLN A 115 5.88 4.44 -12.98
C GLN A 115 6.81 4.85 -14.14
N LYS A 116 8.03 4.31 -14.17
CA LYS A 116 9.00 4.57 -15.25
C LYS A 116 8.56 4.02 -16.61
N ILE A 117 7.61 3.09 -16.60
CA ILE A 117 7.08 2.40 -17.78
C ILE A 117 5.56 2.64 -17.80
N PRO A 118 4.99 3.09 -18.93
CA PRO A 118 3.55 3.22 -19.10
C PRO A 118 2.81 1.93 -18.72
N TYR A 119 1.78 2.03 -17.88
CA TYR A 119 1.00 0.90 -17.36
C TYR A 119 0.45 -0.02 -18.47
N GLU A 120 0.09 0.54 -19.64
CA GLU A 120 -0.37 -0.24 -20.82
C GLU A 120 0.67 -1.27 -21.29
N ILE A 121 1.96 -0.98 -21.16
CA ILE A 121 3.06 -1.88 -21.55
C ILE A 121 3.22 -3.02 -20.53
N LEU A 122 2.93 -2.76 -19.24
CA LEU A 122 2.99 -3.79 -18.20
C LEU A 122 1.84 -4.79 -18.34
N VAL A 123 0.62 -4.30 -18.57
CA VAL A 123 -0.58 -5.14 -18.75
C VAL A 123 -0.42 -6.04 -19.98
N SER A 124 0.06 -5.49 -21.09
CA SER A 124 0.32 -6.27 -22.30
C SER A 124 1.40 -7.33 -22.06
N THR A 125 2.52 -7.00 -21.41
CA THR A 125 3.60 -7.96 -21.12
C THR A 125 3.13 -9.12 -20.22
N GLN A 126 2.32 -8.84 -19.20
CA GLN A 126 1.73 -9.86 -18.33
C GLN A 126 0.71 -10.75 -19.06
N ALA A 127 -0.07 -10.17 -19.99
CA ALA A 127 -0.98 -10.94 -20.84
C ALA A 127 -0.22 -11.92 -21.77
N TYR A 128 0.92 -11.51 -22.33
CA TYR A 128 1.76 -12.39 -23.15
C TYR A 128 2.44 -13.52 -22.36
N GLN A 129 2.84 -13.27 -21.11
CA GLN A 129 3.47 -14.29 -20.24
C GLN A 129 2.47 -15.39 -19.82
N ASN A 130 1.19 -15.05 -19.64
CA ASN A 130 0.14 -15.99 -19.26
C ASN A 130 -0.46 -16.79 -20.45
N GLN A 131 0.03 -16.57 -21.68
CA GLN A 131 -0.39 -17.29 -22.89
C GLN A 131 0.61 -18.39 -23.33
N LYS A 132 1.68 -18.62 -22.58
CA LYS A 132 2.61 -19.74 -22.75
C LYS A 132 2.50 -20.70 -21.58
#